data_AF-A0A314L2E2-F1
#
_entry.id   AF-A0A314L2E2-F1
#
_cell.length_a   1.000
_cell.length_b   1.000
_cell.length_c   1.000
_cell.angle_alpha   90.00
_cell.angle_beta   90.00
_cell.angle_gamma   90.00
#
_symmetry.space_group_name_H-M   'P 1'
#
loop_
_entity.id
_entity.type
_entity.pdbx_description
1 polymer ?
#
loop_
_entity_poly.entity_id
_entity_poly.type
_entity_poly.pdbx_seq_one_letter_code
_entity_poly.pdbx_strand_id
1 'polypeptide(L)'
;MGCCCDDDEQLLQPLNPSDIQNSDQIPPSSSSTSVVNGGDTVISPMNSNFSALICHDTLRAILEKLALPDLARAACVCRIWNLVASDREMQTKAFKDPWKIKDVIGDPTSGSFWRDNSLSKFAISHRIVRGDNVASLAVKYSVHVMDIKRLNNMLSDHGIYSRDRLLIPISNPDCLIDGTCYIELDIYAKREVAVLYLEGGPDPKLTTMLQRLTSERSKKKVIDSLRRSMQVDGETAQYYFAVSDGDPRSAFSEFSEDLRWEREAGFT
;
A
#
# COMPACT_ATOMS: atom_id res chain seq x y z
N MET A 1 21.31 -3.98 56.03
CA MET A 1 21.59 -3.94 54.58
C MET A 1 20.68 -5.00 53.97
N GLY A 2 19.39 -4.77 53.71
CA GLY A 2 18.76 -3.65 53.01
C GLY A 2 18.30 -4.16 51.64
N CYS A 3 17.23 -4.94 51.61
CA CYS A 3 16.50 -5.35 50.40
C CYS A 3 15.01 -5.35 50.76
N CYS A 4 14.29 -4.33 50.30
CA CYS A 4 12.83 -4.29 50.31
C CYS A 4 12.37 -4.60 48.88
N CYS A 5 11.48 -5.57 48.77
CA CYS A 5 10.70 -5.86 47.57
C CYS A 5 9.68 -4.76 47.34
N ASP A 6 9.50 -4.38 46.07
CA ASP A 6 8.36 -3.60 45.60
C ASP A 6 7.19 -4.56 45.35
N ASP A 7 6.10 -4.38 46.09
CA ASP A 7 4.75 -4.77 45.72
C ASP A 7 3.92 -3.48 45.71
N ASP A 8 3.19 -3.21 44.63
CA ASP A 8 1.86 -2.60 44.67
C ASP A 8 1.22 -2.66 43.28
N GLU A 9 0.31 -3.61 43.12
CA GLU A 9 -0.70 -3.64 42.07
C GLU A 9 -1.83 -2.63 42.34
N GLN A 10 -2.55 -2.29 41.27
CA GLN A 10 -3.88 -1.65 41.20
C GLN A 10 -3.91 -0.12 41.13
N LEU A 11 -4.23 0.38 39.93
CA LEU A 11 -5.56 0.98 39.68
C LEU A 11 -5.76 1.30 38.19
N LEU A 12 -6.63 0.50 37.56
CA LEU A 12 -7.29 0.82 36.30
C LEU A 12 -8.32 1.95 36.53
N GLN A 13 -8.26 3.03 35.76
CA GLN A 13 -9.42 3.89 35.49
C GLN A 13 -9.43 4.39 34.03
N PRO A 14 -10.59 4.31 33.34
CA PRO A 14 -10.76 4.79 31.98
C PRO A 14 -11.05 6.30 31.96
N LEU A 15 -10.32 7.05 31.12
CA LEU A 15 -10.59 8.47 30.87
C LEU A 15 -11.76 8.60 29.88
N ASN A 16 -12.93 8.99 30.39
CA ASN A 16 -14.03 9.52 29.59
C ASN A 16 -13.90 11.05 29.40
N PRO A 17 -14.45 11.62 28.32
CA PRO A 17 -14.17 12.98 27.86
C PRO A 17 -14.98 14.03 28.64
N SER A 18 -14.32 15.12 29.03
CA SER A 18 -14.97 16.27 29.67
C SER A 18 -15.42 17.29 28.62
N ASP A 19 -16.73 17.42 28.51
CA ASP A 19 -17.54 18.62 28.24
C ASP A 19 -17.02 19.70 27.27
N ILE A 20 -17.68 19.73 26.12
CA ILE A 20 -17.80 20.87 25.21
C ILE A 20 -18.55 21.99 25.94
N GLN A 21 -17.88 23.10 26.26
CA GLN A 21 -18.54 24.38 26.45
C GLN A 21 -18.30 25.26 25.23
N ASN A 22 -19.39 25.51 24.50
CA ASN A 22 -19.54 26.60 23.54
C ASN A 22 -19.15 27.92 24.21
N SER A 23 -18.21 28.65 23.60
CA SER A 23 -18.13 30.09 23.76
C SER A 23 -17.79 30.71 22.42
N ASP A 24 -18.81 31.27 21.78
CA ASP A 24 -18.70 32.26 20.71
C ASP A 24 -17.88 33.44 21.23
N GLN A 25 -16.66 33.60 20.74
CA GLN A 25 -15.96 34.88 20.82
C GLN A 25 -14.90 34.98 19.71
N ILE A 26 -15.24 35.76 18.69
CA ILE A 26 -14.32 36.36 17.73
C ILE A 26 -13.54 37.46 18.46
N PRO A 27 -12.20 37.51 18.37
CA PRO A 27 -11.53 38.81 18.33
C PRO A 27 -10.32 38.79 17.34
N PRO A 28 -9.62 39.91 17.10
CA PRO A 28 -9.81 40.69 15.89
C PRO A 28 -8.60 40.58 14.96
N SER A 29 -8.83 40.92 13.70
CA SER A 29 -7.81 41.36 12.75
C SER A 29 -6.93 42.44 13.39
N SER A 30 -5.71 42.06 13.76
CA SER A 30 -4.66 43.00 14.15
C SER A 30 -3.51 42.88 13.16
N SER A 31 -3.47 43.87 12.27
CA SER A 31 -2.34 44.24 11.45
C SER A 31 -1.10 44.36 12.33
N SER A 32 -0.10 43.50 12.15
CA SER A 32 1.21 43.67 12.76
C SER A 32 2.16 44.31 11.74
N THR A 33 2.28 45.61 11.91
CA THR A 33 3.29 46.48 11.33
C THR A 33 4.68 45.87 11.49
N SER A 34 5.42 45.81 10.39
CA SER A 34 6.83 45.41 10.33
C SER A 34 7.68 46.37 11.15
N VAL A 35 8.12 45.94 12.34
CA VAL A 35 9.18 46.61 13.10
C VAL A 35 10.48 45.87 12.80
N VAL A 36 11.34 46.53 12.03
CA VAL A 36 12.71 46.08 11.76
C VAL A 36 13.50 46.27 13.05
N ASN A 37 13.81 45.19 13.77
CA ASN A 37 14.81 45.20 14.83
C ASN A 37 15.71 43.97 14.68
N GLY A 38 17.01 44.22 14.51
CA GLY A 38 18.04 43.22 14.29
C GLY A 38 18.33 42.41 15.55
N GLY A 39 17.65 41.28 15.69
CA GLY A 39 17.97 40.20 16.61
C GLY A 39 17.54 38.89 15.99
N ASP A 40 18.43 37.89 16.02
CA ASP A 40 18.17 36.52 15.55
C ASP A 40 16.82 36.01 16.08
N THR A 41 15.80 36.05 15.22
CA THR A 41 14.53 35.41 15.50
C THR A 41 14.75 33.91 15.37
N VAL A 42 15.11 33.27 16.47
CA VAL A 42 15.02 31.80 16.60
C VAL A 42 13.54 31.47 16.62
N ILE A 43 12.99 31.21 15.43
CA ILE A 43 11.61 30.75 15.26
C ILE A 43 11.52 29.36 15.92
N SER A 44 10.63 29.20 16.88
CA SER A 44 10.37 27.89 17.49
C SER A 44 9.90 26.92 16.41
N PRO A 45 10.50 25.71 16.29
CA PRO A 45 10.18 24.77 15.20
C PRO A 45 8.69 24.48 15.07
N MET A 46 7.99 24.45 16.21
CA MET A 46 6.57 24.12 16.30
C MET A 46 5.58 25.23 15.94
N ASN A 47 6.00 26.49 15.84
CA ASN A 47 5.08 27.62 15.56
C ASN A 47 5.48 28.41 14.31
N SER A 48 6.29 27.79 13.46
CA SER A 48 6.67 28.33 12.16
C SER A 48 5.49 28.17 11.21
N ASN A 49 4.67 29.20 11.04
CA ASN A 49 3.86 29.37 9.83
C ASN A 49 4.81 29.61 8.63
N PHE A 50 5.68 28.65 8.35
CA PHE A 50 6.61 28.73 7.23
C PHE A 50 5.78 28.49 5.98
N SER A 51 5.33 29.58 5.36
CA SER A 51 4.42 29.57 4.21
C SER A 51 4.97 28.72 3.05
N ALA A 52 6.29 28.54 2.97
CA ALA A 52 6.92 27.68 1.97
C ALA A 52 6.70 26.17 2.19
N LEU A 53 6.33 25.71 3.40
CA LEU A 53 5.87 24.33 3.64
C LEU A 53 4.35 24.16 3.40
N ILE A 54 3.64 25.25 3.13
CA ILE A 54 2.23 25.26 2.69
C ILE A 54 2.14 25.26 1.17
N CYS A 55 3.12 25.86 0.48
CA CYS A 55 3.23 25.80 -0.97
C CYS A 55 3.61 24.38 -1.43
N HIS A 56 2.73 23.79 -2.22
CA HIS A 56 2.88 22.43 -2.74
C HIS A 56 4.15 22.25 -3.58
N ASP A 57 4.55 23.25 -4.36
CA ASP A 57 5.70 23.15 -5.27
C ASP A 57 7.03 23.14 -4.52
N THR A 58 7.19 24.01 -3.51
CA THR A 58 8.38 23.98 -2.65
C THR A 58 8.44 22.70 -1.83
N LEU A 59 7.31 22.24 -1.30
CA LEU A 59 7.27 20.98 -0.56
C LEU A 59 7.65 19.80 -1.48
N ARG A 60 7.10 19.74 -2.70
CA ARG A 60 7.47 18.75 -3.72
C ARG A 60 8.98 18.80 -4.00
N ALA A 61 9.55 19.97 -4.25
CA ALA A 61 10.98 20.12 -4.54
C ALA A 61 11.89 19.62 -3.40
N ILE A 62 11.46 19.77 -2.15
CA ILE A 62 12.17 19.24 -0.97
C ILE A 62 12.02 17.72 -0.89
N LEU A 63 10.78 17.22 -0.96
CA LEU A 63 10.48 15.79 -0.79
C LEU A 63 11.04 14.93 -1.92
N GLU A 64 11.18 15.47 -3.13
CA GLU A 64 11.81 14.79 -4.27
C GLU A 64 13.30 14.43 -4.04
N LYS A 65 13.95 15.02 -3.04
CA LYS A 65 15.34 14.70 -2.68
C LYS A 65 15.45 13.56 -1.67
N LEU A 66 14.33 13.10 -1.13
CA LEU A 66 14.30 12.06 -0.11
C LEU A 66 14.30 10.67 -0.73
N ALA A 67 14.93 9.72 -0.03
CA ALA A 67 14.77 8.31 -0.35
C ALA A 67 13.33 7.85 -0.07
N LEU A 68 12.89 6.77 -0.72
CA LEU A 68 11.55 6.21 -0.52
C LEU A 68 11.13 5.98 0.94
N PRO A 69 11.97 5.39 1.82
CA PRO A 69 11.59 5.21 3.23
C PRO A 69 11.34 6.54 3.94
N ASP A 70 12.08 7.58 3.58
CA ASP A 70 11.98 8.91 4.17
C ASP A 70 10.74 9.63 3.65
N LEU A 71 10.40 9.42 2.39
CA LEU A 71 9.16 9.89 1.78
C LEU A 71 7.94 9.25 2.47
N ALA A 72 8.00 7.95 2.76
CA ALA A 72 6.96 7.26 3.50
C ALA A 72 6.81 7.81 4.94
N ARG A 73 7.91 8.20 5.60
CA ARG A 73 7.88 8.87 6.90
C ARG A 73 7.31 10.29 6.80
N ALA A 74 7.69 11.04 5.77
CA ALA A 74 7.18 12.38 5.51
C ALA A 74 5.66 12.36 5.28
N ALA A 75 5.13 11.34 4.59
CA ALA A 75 3.70 11.16 4.39
C ALA A 75 2.90 11.07 5.70
N CYS A 76 3.53 10.69 6.81
CA CYS A 76 2.86 10.57 8.12
C CYS A 76 2.77 11.89 8.90
N VAL A 77 3.41 12.97 8.45
CA VAL A 77 3.53 14.23 9.22
C VAL A 77 2.20 14.99 9.27
N CYS A 78 1.59 15.27 8.13
CA CYS A 78 0.30 15.97 8.04
C CYS A 78 -0.41 15.66 6.71
N ARG A 79 -1.65 16.12 6.54
CA ARG A 79 -2.43 15.85 5.30
C ARG A 79 -1.78 16.39 4.03
N ILE A 80 -1.18 17.58 4.09
CA ILE A 80 -0.51 18.21 2.94
C ILE A 80 0.73 17.38 2.54
N TRP A 81 1.54 17.00 3.53
CA TRP A 81 2.71 16.16 3.30
C TRP A 81 2.31 14.78 2.79
N ASN A 82 1.26 14.16 3.33
CA ASN A 82 0.73 12.91 2.80
C ASN A 82 0.32 13.03 1.33
N LEU A 83 -0.38 14.11 0.97
CA LEU A 83 -0.85 14.34 -0.39
C LEU A 83 0.33 14.49 -1.37
N VAL A 84 1.37 15.22 -0.99
CA VAL A 84 2.56 15.39 -1.84
C VAL A 84 3.40 14.11 -1.82
N ALA A 85 3.79 13.60 -0.65
CA ALA A 85 4.63 12.41 -0.47
C ALA A 85 4.06 11.11 -1.06
N SER A 86 2.73 11.00 -1.13
CA SER A 86 2.05 9.86 -1.75
C SER A 86 1.85 10.01 -3.25
N ASP A 87 2.38 11.07 -3.86
CA ASP A 87 2.30 11.28 -5.30
C ASP A 87 3.09 10.21 -6.06
N ARG A 88 2.44 9.63 -7.09
CA ARG A 88 2.93 8.46 -7.81
C ARG A 88 4.24 8.74 -8.53
N GLU A 89 4.34 9.88 -9.19
CA GLU A 89 5.53 10.25 -9.97
C GLU A 89 6.74 10.39 -9.06
N MET A 90 6.56 11.01 -7.90
CA MET A 90 7.63 11.18 -6.92
C MET A 90 8.06 9.84 -6.31
N GLN A 91 7.12 8.98 -5.92
CA GLN A 91 7.44 7.64 -5.42
C GLN A 91 8.17 6.80 -6.47
N THR A 92 7.70 6.85 -7.73
CA THR A 92 8.32 6.10 -8.83
C THR A 92 9.73 6.59 -9.12
N LYS A 93 9.96 7.90 -9.09
CA LYS A 93 11.30 8.49 -9.24
C LYS A 93 12.24 8.06 -8.11
N ALA A 94 11.81 8.23 -6.86
CA ALA A 94 12.58 7.82 -5.68
C ALA A 94 12.85 6.30 -5.64
N PHE A 95 11.98 5.49 -6.25
CA PHE A 95 12.20 4.06 -6.45
C PHE A 95 13.27 3.77 -7.49
N LYS A 96 13.22 4.43 -8.65
CA LYS A 96 14.11 4.19 -9.79
C LYS A 96 15.52 4.68 -9.58
N ASP A 97 15.67 5.87 -8.97
CA ASP A 97 16.94 6.61 -8.91
C ASP A 97 18.10 5.78 -8.30
N PRO A 98 17.93 5.07 -7.17
CA PRO A 98 19.02 4.29 -6.57
C PRO A 98 19.53 3.13 -7.44
N TRP A 99 18.67 2.59 -8.30
CA TRP A 99 18.95 1.41 -9.13
C TRP A 99 19.23 1.75 -10.59
N LYS A 100 19.13 3.03 -10.98
CA LYS A 100 19.28 3.51 -12.37
C LYS A 100 18.36 2.78 -13.35
N ILE A 101 17.12 2.50 -12.91
CA ILE A 101 16.11 1.82 -13.72
C ILE A 101 15.54 2.80 -14.73
N LYS A 102 15.41 2.38 -15.99
CA LYS A 102 14.87 3.21 -17.07
C LYS A 102 13.38 3.50 -16.85
N ASP A 103 12.59 2.45 -16.58
CA ASP A 103 11.15 2.61 -16.41
C ASP A 103 10.52 1.59 -15.46
N VAL A 104 9.40 1.99 -14.86
CA VAL A 104 8.61 1.15 -13.95
C VAL A 104 7.16 1.22 -14.37
N ILE A 105 6.61 0.08 -14.74
CA ILE A 105 5.28 -0.07 -15.32
C ILE A 105 4.37 -0.81 -14.33
N GLY A 106 3.12 -0.38 -14.22
CA GLY A 106 2.13 -0.97 -13.33
C GLY A 106 1.98 -0.22 -12.01
N ASP A 107 0.86 -0.48 -11.33
CA ASP A 107 0.50 0.15 -10.08
C ASP A 107 0.39 -0.89 -8.98
N PRO A 108 1.04 -0.68 -7.82
CA PRO A 108 0.85 -1.57 -6.69
C PRO A 108 -0.59 -1.45 -6.18
N THR A 109 -1.12 -2.58 -5.72
CA THR A 109 -2.44 -2.66 -5.06
C THR A 109 -2.42 -1.98 -3.69
N SER A 110 -1.25 -1.89 -3.05
CA SER A 110 -1.07 -1.26 -1.74
C SER A 110 0.07 -0.24 -1.73
N GLY A 111 -0.16 0.93 -1.14
CA GLY A 111 0.89 1.93 -0.89
C GLY A 111 2.03 1.42 0.01
N SER A 112 1.84 0.28 0.70
CA SER A 112 2.93 -0.38 1.43
C SER A 112 4.09 -0.80 0.55
N PHE A 113 3.88 -1.00 -0.76
CA PHE A 113 4.94 -1.32 -1.71
C PHE A 113 6.06 -0.27 -1.67
N TRP A 114 5.69 1.01 -1.56
CA TRP A 114 6.60 2.16 -1.58
C TRP A 114 7.28 2.46 -0.24
N ARG A 115 7.09 1.63 0.80
CA ARG A 115 7.69 1.88 2.13
C ARG A 115 9.17 1.56 2.20
N ASP A 116 9.65 0.68 1.35
CA ASP A 116 11.04 0.23 1.32
C ASP A 116 11.54 0.07 -0.11
N ASN A 117 12.80 0.44 -0.31
CA ASN A 117 13.49 0.33 -1.59
C ASN A 117 14.68 -0.62 -1.47
N SER A 118 14.42 -1.86 -1.05
CA SER A 118 15.44 -2.89 -0.91
C SER A 118 15.53 -3.74 -2.17
N LEU A 119 16.70 -4.32 -2.45
CA LEU A 119 16.91 -5.21 -3.60
C LEU A 119 15.93 -6.41 -3.60
N SER A 120 15.47 -6.82 -2.41
CA SER A 120 14.50 -7.91 -2.23
C SER A 120 13.11 -7.63 -2.86
N LYS A 121 12.84 -6.38 -3.24
CA LYS A 121 11.64 -6.00 -4.01
C LYS A 121 11.71 -6.42 -5.46
N PHE A 122 12.90 -6.69 -5.96
CA PHE A 122 13.11 -7.01 -7.36
C PHE A 122 13.28 -8.51 -7.53
N ALA A 123 12.76 -9.01 -8.65
CA ALA A 123 12.97 -10.39 -9.08
C ALA A 123 13.01 -10.49 -10.60
N ILE A 124 13.78 -11.43 -11.11
CA ILE A 124 13.75 -11.80 -12.52
C ILE A 124 12.63 -12.81 -12.72
N SER A 125 11.76 -12.59 -13.70
CA SER A 125 10.77 -13.60 -14.12
C SER A 125 11.40 -14.58 -15.08
N HIS A 126 11.60 -15.83 -14.63
CA HIS A 126 12.04 -16.94 -15.48
C HIS A 126 10.84 -17.81 -15.86
N ARG A 127 10.55 -17.93 -17.16
CA ARG A 127 9.53 -18.85 -17.67
C ARG A 127 10.05 -20.28 -17.61
N ILE A 128 9.27 -21.18 -17.01
CA ILE A 128 9.69 -22.57 -16.83
C ILE A 128 9.62 -23.31 -18.16
N VAL A 129 10.70 -24.02 -18.50
CA VAL A 129 10.80 -24.88 -19.68
C VAL A 129 11.00 -26.34 -19.24
N ARG A 130 10.63 -27.29 -20.10
CA ARG A 130 10.87 -28.72 -19.84
C ARG A 130 12.35 -28.97 -19.57
N GLY A 131 12.65 -29.61 -18.44
CA GLY A 131 14.00 -29.87 -17.98
C GLY A 131 14.50 -28.90 -16.90
N ASP A 132 13.82 -27.77 -16.71
CA ASP A 132 14.14 -26.86 -15.61
C ASP A 132 13.84 -27.51 -14.26
N ASN A 133 14.78 -27.36 -13.34
CA ASN A 133 14.62 -27.68 -11.94
C ASN A 133 15.18 -26.53 -11.08
N VAL A 134 14.70 -26.41 -9.84
CA VAL A 134 15.08 -25.27 -8.97
C VAL A 134 16.60 -25.17 -8.78
N ALA A 135 17.30 -26.31 -8.67
CA ALA A 135 18.75 -26.34 -8.52
C ALA A 135 19.49 -25.84 -9.78
N SER A 136 19.06 -26.26 -10.97
CA SER A 136 19.63 -25.83 -12.24
C SER A 136 19.42 -24.33 -12.47
N LEU A 137 18.26 -23.81 -12.08
CA LEU A 137 17.97 -22.37 -12.15
C LEU A 137 18.81 -21.60 -11.13
N ALA A 138 18.97 -22.11 -9.91
CA ALA A 138 19.84 -21.52 -8.89
C ALA A 138 21.28 -21.37 -9.39
N VAL A 139 21.81 -22.41 -10.04
CA VAL A 139 23.15 -22.36 -10.66
C VAL A 139 23.18 -21.37 -11.83
N LYS A 140 22.18 -21.42 -12.74
CA LYS A 140 22.11 -20.53 -13.91
C LYS A 140 22.14 -19.05 -13.53
N TYR A 141 21.42 -18.68 -12.48
CA TYR A 141 21.31 -17.29 -12.02
C TYR A 141 22.28 -16.95 -10.88
N SER A 142 23.13 -17.89 -10.45
CA SER A 142 24.06 -17.70 -9.33
C SER A 142 23.38 -17.25 -8.03
N VAL A 143 22.27 -17.91 -7.68
CA VAL A 143 21.49 -17.65 -6.46
C VAL A 143 21.35 -18.93 -5.63
N HIS A 144 20.93 -18.82 -4.38
CA HIS A 144 20.67 -20.00 -3.55
C HIS A 144 19.29 -20.59 -3.85
N VAL A 145 19.21 -21.93 -3.89
CA VAL A 145 17.96 -22.69 -4.04
C VAL A 145 16.92 -22.27 -3.00
N MET A 146 17.36 -22.07 -1.76
CA MET A 146 16.48 -21.65 -0.66
C MET A 146 15.87 -20.27 -0.89
N ASP A 147 16.60 -19.34 -1.51
CA ASP A 147 16.08 -17.99 -1.76
C ASP A 147 15.01 -18.01 -2.85
N ILE A 148 15.20 -18.81 -3.91
CA ILE A 148 14.16 -19.04 -4.92
C ILE A 148 12.90 -19.61 -4.25
N LYS A 149 13.06 -20.65 -3.42
CA LYS A 149 11.92 -21.29 -2.75
C LYS A 149 11.18 -20.33 -1.83
N ARG A 150 11.91 -19.55 -1.02
CA ARG A 150 11.33 -18.55 -0.11
C ARG A 150 10.60 -17.46 -0.87
N LEU A 151 11.22 -16.91 -1.92
CA LEU A 151 10.62 -15.85 -2.73
C LEU A 151 9.31 -16.31 -3.37
N ASN A 152 9.26 -17.57 -3.82
CA ASN A 152 8.10 -18.14 -4.50
C ASN A 152 7.08 -18.80 -3.56
N ASN A 153 7.30 -18.77 -2.24
CA ASN A 153 6.46 -19.48 -1.27
C ASN A 153 6.35 -21.00 -1.59
N MET A 154 7.48 -21.64 -1.87
CA MET A 154 7.58 -23.08 -2.14
C MET A 154 8.19 -23.81 -0.95
N LEU A 155 7.55 -24.90 -0.53
CA LEU A 155 8.06 -25.75 0.55
C LEU A 155 8.96 -26.88 0.02
N SER A 156 8.65 -27.42 -1.17
CA SER A 156 9.38 -28.49 -1.84
C SER A 156 9.79 -28.10 -3.25
N ASP A 157 10.76 -28.83 -3.80
CA ASP A 157 11.30 -28.56 -5.14
C ASP A 157 10.29 -28.93 -6.23
N HIS A 158 9.35 -29.84 -5.93
CA HIS A 158 8.26 -30.23 -6.81
C HIS A 158 7.25 -29.10 -7.07
N GLY A 159 7.27 -28.02 -6.27
CA GLY A 159 6.38 -26.87 -6.48
C GLY A 159 6.63 -26.10 -7.78
N ILE A 160 7.74 -26.38 -8.49
CA ILE A 160 8.02 -25.83 -9.82
C ILE A 160 7.02 -26.32 -10.87
N TYR A 161 6.55 -27.56 -10.77
CA TYR A 161 5.73 -28.18 -11.82
C TYR A 161 4.29 -27.69 -11.88
N SER A 162 3.82 -26.95 -10.86
CA SER A 162 2.48 -26.37 -10.79
C SER A 162 2.43 -24.90 -11.24
N ARG A 163 3.52 -24.39 -11.83
CA ARG A 163 3.70 -22.98 -12.18
C ARG A 163 4.18 -22.83 -13.62
N ASP A 164 3.83 -21.69 -14.21
CA ASP A 164 4.31 -21.31 -15.54
C ASP A 164 5.64 -20.55 -15.50
N ARG A 165 5.91 -19.86 -14.38
CA ARG A 165 7.13 -19.09 -14.14
C ARG A 165 7.59 -19.18 -12.69
N LEU A 166 8.87 -18.85 -12.47
CA LEU A 166 9.46 -18.63 -11.15
C LEU A 166 10.07 -17.24 -11.06
N LEU A 167 9.90 -16.62 -9.90
CA LEU A 167 10.62 -15.40 -9.52
C LEU A 167 12.02 -15.77 -9.03
N ILE A 168 13.05 -15.22 -9.65
CA ILE A 168 14.44 -15.44 -9.27
C ILE A 168 14.92 -14.19 -8.53
N PRO A 169 15.44 -14.32 -7.29
CA PRO A 169 15.96 -13.17 -6.54
C PRO A 169 17.15 -12.55 -7.28
N ILE A 170 17.29 -11.24 -7.19
CA ILE A 170 18.42 -10.53 -7.78
C ILE A 170 19.53 -10.42 -6.74
N SER A 171 20.71 -10.96 -7.06
CA SER A 171 21.91 -10.83 -6.20
C SER A 171 22.81 -9.66 -6.61
N ASN A 172 22.90 -9.38 -7.92
CA ASN A 172 23.68 -8.25 -8.42
C ASN A 172 22.74 -7.11 -8.88
N PRO A 173 22.77 -5.92 -8.26
CA PRO A 173 21.94 -4.78 -8.69
C PRO A 173 22.25 -4.27 -10.10
N ASP A 174 23.42 -4.57 -10.65
CA ASP A 174 23.81 -4.09 -11.99
C ASP A 174 22.84 -4.56 -13.09
N CYS A 175 22.15 -5.68 -12.89
CA CYS A 175 21.16 -6.15 -13.87
C CYS A 175 19.87 -5.31 -13.92
N LEU A 176 19.70 -4.34 -13.01
CA LEU A 176 18.58 -3.40 -13.00
C LEU A 176 18.84 -2.15 -13.84
N ILE A 177 20.12 -1.86 -14.13
CA ILE A 177 20.53 -0.64 -14.83
C ILE A 177 19.91 -0.61 -16.22
N ASP A 178 19.27 0.51 -16.57
CA ASP A 178 18.55 0.75 -17.83
C ASP A 178 17.44 -0.26 -18.14
N GLY A 179 17.09 -1.12 -17.17
CA GLY A 179 16.02 -2.09 -17.26
C GLY A 179 14.64 -1.45 -17.13
N THR A 180 13.62 -2.18 -17.56
CA THR A 180 12.21 -1.85 -17.30
C THR A 180 11.63 -2.87 -16.34
N CYS A 181 11.14 -2.41 -15.19
CA CYS A 181 10.51 -3.26 -14.19
C CYS A 181 8.99 -3.15 -14.25
N TYR A 182 8.30 -4.24 -13.91
CA TYR A 182 6.85 -4.30 -13.88
C TYR A 182 6.40 -4.59 -12.45
N ILE A 183 5.64 -3.70 -11.84
CA ILE A 183 5.06 -3.91 -10.52
C ILE A 183 3.86 -4.84 -10.67
N GLU A 184 4.00 -6.06 -10.15
CA GLU A 184 2.98 -7.09 -10.26
C GLU A 184 2.76 -7.79 -8.90
N LEU A 185 1.51 -8.20 -8.66
CA LEU A 185 1.17 -9.10 -7.56
C LEU A 185 1.28 -10.55 -8.05
N ASP A 186 2.32 -11.29 -7.63
CA ASP A 186 2.47 -12.67 -8.08
C ASP A 186 1.42 -13.60 -7.42
N ILE A 187 0.72 -14.36 -8.26
CA ILE A 187 -0.38 -15.24 -7.83
C ILE A 187 0.06 -16.38 -6.93
N TYR A 188 1.29 -16.88 -7.07
CA TYR A 188 1.75 -18.03 -6.32
C TYR A 188 2.56 -17.61 -5.10
N ALA A 189 3.42 -16.58 -5.23
CA ALA A 189 4.20 -16.02 -4.14
C ALA A 189 3.37 -15.12 -3.20
N LYS A 190 2.18 -14.69 -3.63
CA LYS A 190 1.22 -13.86 -2.86
C LYS A 190 1.84 -12.55 -2.35
N ARG A 191 2.70 -11.92 -3.16
CA ARG A 191 3.41 -10.68 -2.83
C ARG A 191 3.56 -9.78 -4.04
N GLU A 192 3.63 -8.48 -3.78
CA GLU A 192 3.96 -7.46 -4.78
C GLU A 192 5.47 -7.43 -5.01
N VAL A 193 5.89 -7.48 -6.27
CA VAL A 193 7.29 -7.56 -6.67
C VAL A 193 7.49 -6.68 -7.91
N ALA A 194 8.63 -6.00 -7.99
CA ALA A 194 9.11 -5.36 -9.20
C ALA A 194 9.82 -6.41 -10.06
N VAL A 195 9.14 -6.88 -11.10
CA VAL A 195 9.58 -7.98 -11.95
C VAL A 195 10.37 -7.46 -13.14
N LEU A 196 11.53 -8.05 -13.40
CA LEU A 196 12.33 -7.84 -14.61
C LEU A 196 12.10 -9.02 -15.57
N TYR A 197 11.76 -8.71 -16.83
CA TYR A 197 11.62 -9.72 -17.89
C TYR A 197 12.81 -9.67 -18.82
N LEU A 198 13.55 -10.79 -18.92
CA LEU A 198 14.70 -10.90 -19.83
C LEU A 198 14.28 -11.15 -21.29
N GLU A 199 13.08 -11.68 -21.53
CA GLU A 199 12.61 -12.17 -22.85
C GLU A 199 11.49 -11.31 -23.47
N GLY A 200 11.48 -9.99 -23.26
CA GLY A 200 10.62 -9.08 -24.03
C GLY A 200 9.26 -8.72 -23.41
N GLY A 201 9.18 -8.70 -22.08
CA GLY A 201 8.01 -8.19 -21.34
C GLY A 201 7.06 -9.26 -20.79
N PRO A 202 5.98 -8.85 -20.10
CA PRO A 202 5.00 -9.76 -19.49
C PRO A 202 4.19 -10.55 -20.53
N ASP A 203 3.97 -11.85 -20.25
CA ASP A 203 3.08 -12.68 -21.08
C ASP A 203 1.61 -12.20 -20.91
N PRO A 204 0.95 -11.76 -22.00
CA PRO A 204 -0.42 -11.22 -21.94
C PRO A 204 -1.46 -12.21 -21.38
N LYS A 205 -1.24 -13.53 -21.53
CA LYS A 205 -2.14 -14.53 -20.94
C LYS A 205 -2.09 -14.51 -19.42
N LEU A 206 -0.89 -14.37 -18.85
CA LEU A 206 -0.69 -14.32 -17.41
C LEU A 206 -1.29 -13.03 -16.83
N THR A 207 -1.12 -11.90 -17.52
CA THR A 207 -1.71 -10.61 -17.14
C THR A 207 -3.23 -10.68 -17.08
N THR A 208 -3.88 -11.32 -18.06
CA THR A 208 -5.34 -11.50 -18.08
C THR A 208 -5.83 -12.35 -16.91
N MET A 209 -5.13 -13.47 -16.61
CA MET A 209 -5.48 -14.31 -15.47
C MET A 209 -5.31 -13.57 -14.14
N LEU A 210 -4.23 -12.79 -13.99
CA LEU A 210 -3.97 -11.95 -12.83
C LEU A 210 -5.09 -10.95 -12.60
N GLN A 211 -5.47 -10.19 -13.64
CA GLN A 211 -6.53 -9.18 -13.56
C GLN A 211 -7.88 -9.81 -13.19
N ARG A 212 -8.19 -11.00 -13.72
CA ARG A 212 -9.39 -11.74 -13.35
C ARG A 212 -9.37 -12.15 -11.87
N LEU A 213 -8.24 -12.69 -11.38
CA LEU A 213 -8.11 -13.13 -10.00
C LEU A 213 -8.13 -11.98 -8.98
N THR A 214 -7.53 -10.83 -9.31
CA THR A 214 -7.58 -9.64 -8.46
C THR A 214 -8.98 -9.06 -8.42
N SER A 215 -9.66 -8.99 -9.57
CA SER A 215 -11.06 -8.58 -9.66
C SER A 215 -11.98 -9.47 -8.81
N GLU A 216 -11.87 -10.79 -8.94
CA GLU A 216 -12.67 -11.74 -8.17
C GLU A 216 -12.44 -11.62 -6.66
N ARG A 217 -11.19 -11.43 -6.22
CA ARG A 217 -10.87 -11.25 -4.80
C ARG A 217 -11.44 -9.95 -4.25
N SER A 218 -11.35 -8.86 -5.01
CA SER A 218 -11.93 -7.57 -4.64
C SER A 218 -13.45 -7.65 -4.59
N LYS A 219 -14.07 -8.26 -5.60
CA LYS A 219 -15.52 -8.52 -5.65
C LYS A 219 -16.00 -9.31 -4.45
N LYS A 220 -15.31 -10.39 -4.09
CA LYS A 220 -15.66 -11.20 -2.91
C LYS A 220 -15.62 -10.42 -1.61
N LYS A 221 -14.63 -9.54 -1.41
CA LYS A 221 -14.56 -8.68 -0.21
C LYS A 221 -15.74 -7.72 -0.12
N VAL A 222 -16.16 -7.15 -1.26
CA VAL A 222 -17.32 -6.24 -1.31
C VAL A 222 -18.59 -7.00 -0.97
N ILE A 223 -18.81 -8.17 -1.56
CA ILE A 223 -19.95 -9.05 -1.25
C ILE A 223 -19.95 -9.46 0.24
N ASP A 224 -18.80 -9.86 0.80
CA ASP A 224 -18.69 -10.21 2.22
C ASP A 224 -18.99 -9.02 3.16
N SER A 225 -18.68 -7.80 2.72
CA SER A 225 -19.05 -6.57 3.43
C SER A 225 -20.55 -6.32 3.34
N LEU A 226 -21.12 -6.44 2.14
CA LEU A 226 -22.55 -6.25 1.88
C LEU A 226 -23.39 -7.24 2.68
N ARG A 227 -23.01 -8.53 2.67
CA ARG A 227 -23.59 -9.59 3.50
C ARG A 227 -23.65 -9.21 4.98
N ARG A 228 -22.55 -8.69 5.53
CA ARG A 228 -22.49 -8.27 6.95
C ARG A 228 -23.34 -7.05 7.24
N SER A 229 -23.40 -6.10 6.30
CA SER A 229 -24.21 -4.88 6.43
C SER A 229 -25.71 -5.15 6.37
N MET A 230 -26.12 -6.02 5.43
CA MET A 230 -27.50 -6.43 5.21
C MET A 230 -27.97 -7.51 6.20
N GLN A 231 -27.05 -8.17 6.90
CA GLN A 231 -27.32 -9.31 7.79
C GLN A 231 -28.03 -10.48 7.07
N VAL A 232 -27.68 -10.70 5.80
CA VAL A 232 -28.24 -11.76 4.95
C VAL A 232 -27.22 -12.88 4.72
N ASP A 233 -27.65 -13.96 4.07
CA ASP A 233 -26.77 -15.00 3.59
C ASP A 233 -25.89 -14.53 2.41
N GLY A 234 -24.90 -15.35 2.05
CA GLY A 234 -23.96 -15.00 0.98
C GLY A 234 -24.58 -14.98 -0.42
N GLU A 235 -25.65 -15.74 -0.66
CA GLU A 235 -26.33 -15.83 -1.95
C GLU A 235 -27.20 -14.59 -2.17
N THR A 236 -27.95 -14.16 -1.15
CA THR A 236 -28.75 -12.94 -1.16
C THR A 236 -27.87 -11.69 -1.37
N ALA A 237 -26.73 -11.61 -0.68
CA ALA A 237 -25.79 -10.50 -0.90
C ALA A 237 -25.21 -10.50 -2.33
N GLN A 238 -24.97 -11.68 -2.92
CA GLN A 238 -24.54 -11.77 -4.32
C GLN A 238 -25.61 -11.34 -5.30
N TYR A 239 -26.87 -11.69 -5.03
CA TYR A 239 -28.00 -11.29 -5.87
C TYR A 239 -28.11 -9.77 -5.97
N TYR A 240 -28.24 -9.05 -4.85
CA TYR A 240 -28.35 -7.59 -4.89
C TYR A 240 -27.10 -6.91 -5.44
N PHE A 241 -25.91 -7.48 -5.19
CA PHE A 241 -24.69 -6.99 -5.82
C PHE A 241 -24.67 -7.17 -7.34
N ALA A 242 -25.28 -8.24 -7.86
CA ALA A 242 -25.39 -8.49 -9.29
C ALA A 242 -26.47 -7.63 -9.97
N VAL A 243 -27.62 -7.42 -9.31
CA VAL A 243 -28.72 -6.58 -9.81
C VAL A 243 -28.29 -5.12 -9.93
N SER A 244 -27.46 -4.65 -9.00
CA SER A 244 -26.93 -3.28 -8.95
C SER A 244 -25.67 -3.04 -9.81
N ASP A 245 -25.38 -3.91 -10.77
CA ASP A 245 -24.18 -3.85 -11.64
C ASP A 245 -22.85 -3.68 -10.86
N GLY A 246 -22.80 -4.21 -9.63
CA GLY A 246 -21.62 -4.19 -8.78
C GLY A 246 -21.42 -2.93 -7.93
N ASP A 247 -22.39 -2.04 -7.81
CA ASP A 247 -22.35 -0.93 -6.85
C ASP A 247 -22.91 -1.34 -5.47
N PRO A 248 -22.07 -1.43 -4.41
CA PRO A 248 -22.55 -1.86 -3.10
C PRO A 248 -23.55 -0.90 -2.45
N ARG A 249 -23.56 0.39 -2.81
CA ARG A 249 -24.51 1.36 -2.23
C ARG A 249 -25.90 1.19 -2.82
N SER A 250 -25.98 1.08 -4.15
CA SER A 250 -27.24 0.78 -4.84
C SER A 250 -27.80 -0.57 -4.39
N ALA A 251 -26.96 -1.62 -4.27
CA ALA A 251 -27.37 -2.93 -3.74
C ALA A 251 -28.05 -2.85 -2.35
N PHE A 252 -27.45 -2.08 -1.44
CA PHE A 252 -27.99 -1.89 -0.09
C PHE A 252 -29.28 -1.07 -0.08
N SER A 253 -29.37 -0.07 -0.95
CA SER A 253 -30.56 0.76 -1.12
C SER A 253 -31.75 -0.10 -1.56
N GLU A 254 -31.59 -0.88 -2.63
CA GLU A 254 -32.64 -1.78 -3.15
C GLU A 254 -33.13 -2.76 -2.08
N PHE A 255 -32.22 -3.43 -1.38
CA PHE A 255 -32.58 -4.33 -0.29
C PHE A 255 -33.36 -3.62 0.83
N SER A 256 -32.98 -2.39 1.17
CA SER A 256 -33.67 -1.61 2.19
C SER A 256 -35.07 -1.19 1.77
N GLU A 257 -35.32 -1.02 0.47
CA GLU A 257 -36.64 -0.75 -0.08
C GLU A 257 -37.55 -1.98 0.00
N ASP A 258 -37.02 -3.14 -0.36
CA ASP A 258 -37.76 -4.41 -0.29
C ASP A 258 -38.18 -4.73 1.15
N LEU A 259 -37.27 -4.57 2.12
CA LEU A 259 -37.59 -4.69 3.56
C LEU A 259 -38.63 -3.67 4.06
N ARG A 260 -38.71 -2.51 3.41
CA ARG A 260 -39.67 -1.46 3.74
C ARG A 260 -41.05 -1.85 3.22
N TRP A 261 -41.11 -2.39 2.01
CA TRP A 261 -42.34 -2.93 1.41
C TRP A 261 -42.90 -4.10 2.21
N GLU A 262 -42.06 -5.03 2.67
CA GLU A 262 -42.52 -6.16 3.50
C GLU A 262 -43.16 -5.71 4.82
N ARG A 263 -42.58 -4.69 5.46
CA ARG A 263 -43.13 -4.09 6.69
C ARG A 263 -44.45 -3.38 6.45
N GLU A 264 -44.57 -2.65 5.35
CA GLU A 264 -45.78 -1.88 5.00
C GLU A 264 -46.91 -2.79 4.50
N ALA A 265 -46.57 -3.91 3.86
CA ALA A 265 -47.51 -4.93 3.40
C ALA A 265 -47.96 -5.90 4.52
N GLY A 266 -47.44 -5.75 5.74
CA GLY A 266 -47.88 -6.49 6.92
C GLY A 266 -47.43 -7.96 6.99
N PHE A 267 -46.29 -8.31 6.38
CA PHE A 267 -45.78 -9.69 6.31
C PHE A 267 -44.79 -10.06 7.44
N THR A 268 -44.78 -9.33 8.56
CA THR A 268 -43.97 -9.65 9.75
C THR A 268 -44.84 -9.90 10.97
#